data_AF-A0A940IYW8-F1
#
_entry.id   AF-A0A940IYW8-F1
#
_cell.length_a   1.000
_cell.length_b   1.000
_cell.length_c   1.000
_cell.angle_alpha   90.00
_cell.angle_beta   90.00
_cell.angle_gamma   90.00
#
_symmetry.space_group_name_H-M   'P 1'
#
loop_
_entity.id
_entity.type
_entity.pdbx_description
1 polymer ?
#
loop_
_entity_poly.entity_id
_entity_poly.type
_entity_poly.pdbx_seq_one_letter_code
_entity_poly.pdbx_strand_id
1 'polypeptide(L)'
;MKNSKLLPNAKDVFSRDIEKHAELLFPLLSIDLQELYPELSGLVHFILPFEPFDHIGLETTKYHTYYSRVNWLAYKLENNKCSLEPDYRFFQKEYIQYHPEYKNEFSGVVDYLDQLPADLDRELLEFECNYIKIREKYFNDSNKLHEVLKRFKNSNEAFKYIDGRFPSMTEPTNNIDYPITENGRKFRYIGKLDPTDLSYYDKNNKLISLKADFDIIMYYDPVDKIILNTFFYS
;
A
#
# COMPACT_ATOMS: atom_id res chain seq x y z
N MET A 1 4.60 22.86 -6.06
CA MET A 1 3.75 21.81 -5.46
C MET A 1 2.33 22.15 -5.86
N LYS A 2 1.80 21.59 -6.97
CA LYS A 2 0.46 21.99 -7.42
C LYS A 2 -0.60 20.91 -7.17
N ASN A 3 -0.25 19.62 -7.13
CA ASN A 3 -1.26 18.56 -7.01
C ASN A 3 -0.99 17.46 -5.97
N SER A 4 0.23 17.35 -5.41
CA SER A 4 0.53 16.39 -4.35
C SER A 4 -0.28 16.67 -3.08
N LYS A 5 -0.78 15.63 -2.40
CA LYS A 5 -1.68 15.76 -1.25
C LYS A 5 -1.38 14.69 -0.20
N LEU A 6 -1.38 15.12 1.07
CA LEU A 6 -1.31 14.22 2.21
C LEU A 6 -2.72 13.77 2.61
N LEU A 7 -2.89 12.46 2.83
CA LEU A 7 -4.13 11.82 3.27
C LEU A 7 -5.37 12.17 2.40
N PRO A 8 -5.27 12.05 1.06
CA PRO A 8 -6.35 12.41 0.14
C PRO A 8 -7.64 11.63 0.45
N ASN A 9 -8.80 12.14 0.02
CA ASN A 9 -10.04 11.39 0.19
C ASN A 9 -10.04 10.16 -0.74
N ALA A 10 -10.71 9.08 -0.31
CA ALA A 10 -10.88 7.86 -1.12
C ALA A 10 -11.42 8.17 -2.53
N LYS A 11 -12.42 9.06 -2.66
CA LYS A 11 -12.99 9.47 -3.96
C LYS A 11 -11.99 10.16 -4.91
N ASP A 12 -10.92 10.74 -4.36
CA ASP A 12 -9.87 11.41 -5.13
C ASP A 12 -8.78 10.40 -5.55
N VAL A 13 -8.80 9.18 -5.00
CA VAL A 13 -7.82 8.12 -5.24
C VAL A 13 -8.41 6.95 -6.02
N PHE A 14 -9.65 6.55 -5.78
CA PHE A 14 -10.26 5.37 -6.40
C PHE A 14 -11.23 5.74 -7.52
N SER A 15 -11.16 4.98 -8.62
CA SER A 15 -11.94 5.21 -9.85
C SER A 15 -13.36 4.64 -9.78
N ARG A 16 -13.56 3.58 -8.99
CA ARG A 16 -14.79 2.81 -8.82
C ARG A 16 -14.84 2.16 -7.43
N ASP A 17 -16.00 1.62 -7.05
CA ASP A 17 -16.23 0.90 -5.80
C ASP A 17 -15.67 1.64 -4.58
N ILE A 18 -15.80 2.97 -4.56
CA ILE A 18 -15.05 3.86 -3.65
C ILE A 18 -15.33 3.51 -2.20
N GLU A 19 -16.60 3.27 -1.87
CA GLU A 19 -17.06 2.89 -0.54
C GLU A 19 -16.40 1.58 -0.12
N LYS A 20 -16.42 0.57 -0.99
CA LYS A 20 -15.80 -0.73 -0.72
C LYS A 20 -14.27 -0.65 -0.59
N HIS A 21 -13.60 0.16 -1.42
CA HIS A 21 -12.17 0.39 -1.26
C HIS A 21 -11.86 1.04 0.10
N ALA A 22 -12.67 2.02 0.52
CA ALA A 22 -12.43 2.76 1.76
C ALA A 22 -12.54 1.92 3.04
N GLU A 23 -13.16 0.73 2.97
CA GLU A 23 -13.24 -0.22 4.09
C GLU A 23 -11.89 -0.89 4.40
N LEU A 24 -11.02 -1.07 3.41
CA LEU A 24 -9.78 -1.85 3.56
C LEU A 24 -8.54 -1.16 3.01
N LEU A 25 -8.68 -0.05 2.30
CA LEU A 25 -7.59 0.63 1.61
C LEU A 25 -7.54 2.10 2.04
N PHE A 26 -6.43 2.48 2.65
CA PHE A 26 -6.26 3.75 3.34
C PHE A 26 -5.27 4.64 2.59
N PRO A 27 -5.74 5.65 1.82
CA PRO A 27 -4.84 6.55 1.11
C PRO A 27 -3.98 7.38 2.07
N LEU A 28 -2.66 7.34 1.88
CA LEU A 28 -1.71 8.07 2.72
C LEU A 28 -1.14 9.30 2.02
N LEU A 29 -0.80 9.17 0.73
CA LEU A 29 -0.12 10.22 -0.02
C LEU A 29 -0.42 10.12 -1.51
N SER A 30 -0.80 11.24 -2.14
CA SER A 30 -0.78 11.41 -3.60
C SER A 30 0.45 12.22 -4.00
N ILE A 31 1.22 11.75 -4.98
CA ILE A 31 2.38 12.45 -5.53
C ILE A 31 2.12 12.77 -7.00
N ASP A 32 2.36 14.03 -7.38
CA ASP A 32 2.48 14.42 -8.79
C ASP A 32 3.82 13.94 -9.33
N LEU A 33 3.78 13.03 -10.32
CA LEU A 33 4.96 12.38 -10.86
C LEU A 33 5.98 13.40 -11.40
N GLN A 34 5.54 14.57 -11.89
CA GLN A 34 6.44 15.63 -12.36
C GLN A 34 7.32 16.21 -11.24
N GLU A 35 6.94 16.03 -9.97
CA GLU A 35 7.76 16.48 -8.83
C GLU A 35 8.99 15.59 -8.58
N LEU A 36 9.00 14.37 -9.14
CA LEU A 36 10.09 13.41 -9.03
C LEU A 36 10.78 13.16 -10.38
N TYR A 37 9.99 13.03 -11.44
CA TYR A 37 10.42 12.70 -12.79
C TYR A 37 9.77 13.67 -13.80
N PRO A 38 10.51 14.70 -14.28
CA PRO A 38 9.95 15.74 -15.15
C PRO A 38 9.31 15.25 -16.45
N GLU A 39 9.72 14.07 -16.93
CA GLU A 39 9.21 13.44 -18.15
C GLU A 39 7.93 12.63 -17.95
N LEU A 40 7.53 12.36 -16.69
CA LEU A 40 6.29 11.67 -16.37
C LEU A 40 5.18 12.67 -16.09
N SER A 41 3.93 12.22 -16.17
CA SER A 41 2.76 13.03 -15.83
C SER A 41 1.71 12.18 -15.13
N GLY A 42 0.98 12.79 -14.19
CA GLY A 42 -0.12 12.15 -13.49
C GLY A 42 0.11 12.05 -11.99
N LEU A 43 -0.89 11.54 -11.28
CA LEU A 43 -0.83 11.29 -9.84
C LEU A 43 -0.68 9.80 -9.57
N VAL A 44 0.20 9.46 -8.64
CA VAL A 44 0.31 8.11 -8.06
C VAL A 44 0.01 8.18 -6.57
N HIS A 45 -0.46 7.07 -6.00
CA HIS A 45 -1.05 7.03 -4.66
C HIS A 45 -0.42 5.95 -3.80
N PHE A 46 0.19 6.35 -2.69
CA PHE A 46 0.57 5.44 -1.62
C PHE A 46 -0.69 5.09 -0.84
N ILE A 47 -1.04 3.81 -0.85
CA ILE A 47 -2.23 3.26 -0.25
C ILE A 47 -1.77 2.16 0.71
N LEU A 48 -2.19 2.28 1.96
CA LEU A 48 -1.95 1.28 2.98
C LEU A 48 -3.15 0.32 3.01
N PRO A 49 -3.01 -0.94 2.62
CA PRO A 49 -4.05 -1.92 2.83
C PRO A 49 -4.16 -2.28 4.31
N PHE A 50 -5.37 -2.56 4.78
CA PHE A 50 -5.58 -3.30 6.02
C PHE A 50 -5.36 -4.78 5.72
N GLU A 51 -4.19 -5.26 6.12
CA GLU A 51 -3.96 -6.69 6.30
C GLU A 51 -3.45 -6.89 7.73
N PRO A 52 -4.25 -7.48 8.61
CA PRO A 52 -3.81 -7.85 9.94
C PRO A 52 -3.02 -9.15 9.87
N PHE A 53 -1.86 -9.15 10.52
CA PHE A 53 -0.91 -10.27 10.63
C PHE A 53 -0.12 -10.62 9.35
N ASP A 54 1.18 -10.88 9.54
CA ASP A 54 2.15 -11.29 8.52
C ASP A 54 2.09 -10.44 7.23
N HIS A 55 2.24 -11.06 6.06
CA HIS A 55 2.24 -10.41 4.76
C HIS A 55 0.86 -10.44 4.09
N ILE A 56 0.47 -9.33 3.47
CA ILE A 56 -0.70 -9.28 2.58
C ILE A 56 -0.68 -10.40 1.54
N GLY A 57 -1.83 -11.05 1.38
CA GLY A 57 -2.00 -12.11 0.38
C GLY A 57 -1.33 -13.43 0.72
N LEU A 58 -0.73 -13.61 1.91
CA LEU A 58 -0.05 -14.85 2.31
C LEU A 58 -0.97 -16.08 2.16
N GLU A 59 -2.18 -15.98 2.71
CA GLU A 59 -3.12 -17.10 2.84
C GLU A 59 -4.15 -17.18 1.70
N THR A 60 -4.09 -16.26 0.73
CA THR A 60 -5.13 -16.08 -0.30
C THR A 60 -4.59 -16.37 -1.71
N THR A 61 -3.67 -17.33 -1.83
CA THR A 61 -2.99 -17.69 -3.09
C THR A 61 -3.91 -17.94 -4.27
N LYS A 62 -5.14 -18.43 -4.02
CA LYS A 62 -6.20 -18.61 -5.03
C LYS A 62 -6.60 -17.33 -5.76
N TYR A 63 -6.38 -16.16 -5.15
CA TYR A 63 -6.72 -14.85 -5.69
C TYR A 63 -5.49 -14.06 -6.12
N HIS A 64 -4.32 -14.70 -6.18
CA HIS A 64 -3.13 -14.07 -6.74
C HIS A 64 -3.27 -13.86 -8.24
N THR A 65 -2.66 -12.79 -8.70
CA THR A 65 -2.52 -12.46 -10.13
C THR A 65 -1.03 -12.41 -10.47
N TYR A 66 -0.69 -11.99 -11.69
CA TYR A 66 0.70 -11.73 -11.99
C TYR A 66 1.28 -10.63 -11.07
N TYR A 67 0.51 -9.55 -10.83
CA TYR A 67 0.97 -8.35 -10.15
C TYR A 67 0.68 -8.32 -8.65
N SER A 68 -0.31 -9.08 -8.18
CA SER A 68 -0.72 -9.11 -6.78
C SER A 68 -0.50 -10.51 -6.20
N ARG A 69 0.42 -10.59 -5.24
CA ARG A 69 0.96 -11.84 -4.66
C ARG A 69 1.30 -11.59 -3.20
N VAL A 70 1.84 -12.60 -2.51
CA VAL A 70 2.29 -12.42 -1.12
C VAL A 70 3.22 -11.20 -1.02
N ASN A 71 2.85 -10.23 -0.21
CA ASN A 71 3.56 -8.97 0.03
C ASN A 71 3.57 -7.95 -1.12
N TRP A 72 2.83 -8.20 -2.22
CA TRP A 72 2.76 -7.34 -3.39
C TRP A 72 1.30 -7.02 -3.74
N LEU A 73 0.99 -5.73 -3.90
CA LEU A 73 -0.35 -5.28 -4.26
C LEU A 73 -0.29 -4.28 -5.41
N ALA A 74 -1.07 -4.53 -6.45
CA ALA A 74 -1.10 -3.69 -7.63
C ALA A 74 -2.41 -2.91 -7.80
N TYR A 75 -2.27 -1.77 -8.48
CA TYR A 75 -3.38 -0.94 -8.90
C TYR A 75 -3.17 -0.52 -10.35
N LYS A 76 -4.25 -0.53 -11.13
CA LYS A 76 -4.25 0.10 -12.45
C LYS A 76 -4.66 1.57 -12.32
N LEU A 77 -3.91 2.47 -12.94
CA LEU A 77 -4.17 3.90 -12.91
C LEU A 77 -4.98 4.33 -14.14
N GLU A 78 -6.19 4.83 -13.89
CA GLU A 78 -7.11 5.34 -14.91
C GLU A 78 -7.50 6.77 -14.53
N ASN A 79 -7.15 7.75 -15.38
CA ASN A 79 -7.41 9.17 -15.13
C ASN A 79 -6.94 9.65 -13.74
N ASN A 80 -5.70 9.28 -13.36
CA ASN A 80 -5.10 9.60 -12.06
C ASN A 80 -5.86 9.01 -10.86
N LYS A 81 -6.58 7.90 -11.04
CA LYS A 81 -7.24 7.16 -9.97
C LYS A 81 -6.96 5.67 -10.09
N CYS A 82 -6.77 5.01 -8.97
CA CYS A 82 -6.55 3.59 -8.85
C CYS A 82 -7.86 2.81 -9.09
N SER A 83 -7.76 1.73 -9.83
CA SER A 83 -8.58 0.54 -9.67
C SER A 83 -7.71 -0.52 -9.00
N LEU A 84 -8.22 -1.15 -7.94
CA LEU A 84 -7.63 -2.38 -7.42
C LEU A 84 -7.51 -3.40 -8.57
N GLU A 85 -6.35 -4.04 -8.67
CA GLU A 85 -6.07 -5.07 -9.68
C GLU A 85 -6.59 -6.47 -9.30
N PRO A 86 -6.34 -6.98 -8.07
CA PRO A 86 -6.85 -8.28 -7.67
C PRO A 86 -8.33 -8.21 -7.24
N ASP A 87 -8.95 -9.39 -7.10
CA ASP A 87 -10.24 -9.53 -6.45
C ASP A 87 -10.13 -9.18 -4.95
N TYR A 88 -11.19 -8.62 -4.36
CA TYR A 88 -11.22 -8.29 -2.93
C TYR A 88 -10.91 -9.48 -2.02
N ARG A 89 -11.25 -10.71 -2.43
CA ARG A 89 -10.92 -11.92 -1.68
C ARG A 89 -9.41 -12.19 -1.58
N PHE A 90 -8.58 -11.36 -2.21
CA PHE A 90 -7.15 -11.29 -1.94
C PHE A 90 -6.84 -10.85 -0.50
N PHE A 91 -7.66 -9.96 0.10
CA PHE A 91 -7.51 -9.57 1.51
C PHE A 91 -8.08 -10.65 2.43
N GLN A 92 -7.37 -11.02 3.49
CA GLN A 92 -7.83 -12.07 4.41
C GLN A 92 -9.21 -11.76 5.00
N LYS A 93 -9.48 -10.49 5.33
CA LYS A 93 -10.78 -10.02 5.86
C LYS A 93 -11.95 -10.33 4.94
N GLU A 94 -11.75 -10.19 3.64
CA GLU A 94 -12.78 -10.51 2.63
C GLU A 94 -12.83 -12.01 2.39
N TYR A 95 -11.67 -12.68 2.27
CA TYR A 95 -11.58 -14.12 2.03
C TYR A 95 -12.46 -14.91 2.99
N ILE A 96 -12.29 -14.71 4.29
CA ILE A 96 -12.97 -15.51 5.32
C ILE A 96 -14.49 -15.35 5.31
N GLN A 97 -15.03 -14.27 4.72
CA GLN A 97 -16.47 -14.05 4.60
C GLN A 97 -17.10 -14.97 3.54
N TYR A 98 -16.33 -15.30 2.50
CA TYR A 98 -16.79 -16.13 1.37
C TYR A 98 -16.30 -17.58 1.45
N HIS A 99 -15.38 -17.88 2.38
CA HIS A 99 -14.74 -19.17 2.54
C HIS A 99 -14.85 -19.66 3.98
N PRO A 100 -16.01 -20.13 4.48
CA PRO A 100 -16.14 -20.64 5.84
C PRO A 100 -15.19 -21.81 6.17
N GLU A 101 -14.67 -22.47 5.14
CA GLU A 101 -13.65 -23.52 5.20
C GLU A 101 -12.21 -23.01 5.41
N TYR A 102 -11.96 -21.70 5.48
CA TYR A 102 -10.61 -21.10 5.53
C TYR A 102 -9.71 -21.71 6.58
N LYS A 103 -10.27 -22.23 7.68
CA LYS A 103 -9.53 -22.87 8.76
C LYS A 103 -8.76 -24.13 8.34
N ASN A 104 -9.16 -24.75 7.22
CA ASN A 104 -8.47 -25.91 6.65
C ASN A 104 -7.32 -25.51 5.72
N GLU A 105 -7.29 -24.26 5.29
CA GLU A 105 -6.34 -23.75 4.29
C GLU A 105 -5.26 -22.87 4.92
N PHE A 106 -5.63 -22.09 5.95
CA PHE A 106 -4.71 -21.16 6.60
C PHE A 106 -3.74 -21.89 7.53
N SER A 107 -2.51 -21.40 7.62
CA SER A 107 -1.40 -22.03 8.35
C SER A 107 -1.42 -21.82 9.89
N GLY A 108 -2.49 -21.24 10.43
CA GLY A 108 -2.64 -20.89 11.85
C GLY A 108 -3.06 -22.04 12.78
N VAL A 109 -2.81 -21.89 14.09
CA VAL A 109 -3.34 -22.83 15.10
C VAL A 109 -4.85 -22.66 15.28
N VAL A 110 -5.55 -23.73 15.68
CA VAL A 110 -7.03 -23.76 15.77
C VAL A 110 -7.59 -22.61 16.61
N ASP A 111 -7.05 -22.37 17.80
CA ASP A 111 -7.52 -21.30 18.69
C ASP A 111 -7.41 -19.90 18.06
N TYR A 112 -6.35 -19.66 17.27
CA TYR A 112 -6.17 -18.42 16.52
C TYR A 112 -7.20 -18.31 15.39
N LEU A 113 -7.33 -19.37 14.58
CA LEU A 113 -8.27 -19.38 13.47
C LEU A 113 -9.72 -19.28 13.93
N ASP A 114 -10.06 -19.76 15.12
CA ASP A 114 -11.38 -19.62 15.72
C ASP A 114 -11.71 -18.17 16.09
N GLN A 115 -10.72 -17.40 16.52
CA GLN A 115 -10.88 -16.00 16.94
C GLN A 115 -10.68 -15.01 15.80
N LEU A 116 -10.03 -15.46 14.71
CA LEU A 116 -9.61 -14.63 13.58
C LEU A 116 -10.69 -13.63 13.15
N PRO A 117 -11.95 -14.00 12.82
CA PRO A 117 -12.93 -13.03 12.33
C PRO A 117 -13.19 -11.87 13.31
N ALA A 118 -13.30 -12.17 14.60
CA ALA A 118 -13.54 -11.17 15.64
C ALA A 118 -12.29 -10.29 15.89
N ASP A 119 -11.10 -10.87 15.76
CA ASP A 119 -9.85 -10.13 15.86
C ASP A 119 -9.68 -9.16 14.70
N LEU A 120 -9.95 -9.59 13.46
CA LEU A 120 -9.90 -8.73 12.29
C LEU A 120 -10.87 -7.54 12.42
N ASP A 121 -12.11 -7.79 12.85
CA ASP A 121 -13.11 -6.73 13.05
C ASP A 121 -12.65 -5.72 14.11
N ARG A 122 -12.12 -6.20 15.25
CA ARG A 122 -11.63 -5.32 16.32
C ARG A 122 -10.44 -4.48 15.87
N GLU A 123 -9.50 -5.09 15.15
CA GLU A 123 -8.29 -4.41 14.67
C GLU A 123 -8.61 -3.38 13.59
N LEU A 124 -9.51 -3.71 12.66
CA LEU A 124 -9.97 -2.76 11.64
C LEU A 124 -10.61 -1.54 12.29
N LEU A 125 -11.49 -1.73 13.27
CA LEU A 125 -12.13 -0.63 14.00
C LEU A 125 -11.11 0.28 14.71
N GLU A 126 -10.10 -0.30 15.36
CA GLU A 126 -9.03 0.49 15.99
C GLU A 126 -8.20 1.25 14.95
N PHE A 127 -7.85 0.59 13.85
CA PHE A 127 -7.10 1.15 12.75
C PHE A 127 -7.84 2.33 12.13
N GLU A 128 -9.12 2.17 11.77
CA GLU A 128 -9.98 3.23 11.23
C GLU A 128 -10.07 4.42 12.18
N CYS A 129 -10.27 4.15 13.48
CA CYS A 129 -10.32 5.20 14.50
C CYS A 129 -9.00 6.01 14.56
N ASN A 130 -7.84 5.36 14.43
CA ASN A 130 -6.56 6.06 14.41
C ASN A 130 -6.32 6.77 13.08
N TYR A 131 -6.70 6.18 11.95
CA TYR A 131 -6.62 6.80 10.63
C TYR A 131 -7.45 8.09 10.59
N ILE A 132 -8.68 8.09 11.11
CA ILE A 132 -9.51 9.30 11.21
C ILE A 132 -8.79 10.40 12.00
N LYS A 133 -8.23 10.09 13.17
CA LYS A 133 -7.49 11.08 14.00
C LYS A 133 -6.26 11.64 13.27
N ILE A 134 -5.52 10.77 12.58
CA ILE A 134 -4.36 11.16 11.76
C ILE A 134 -4.81 12.08 10.62
N ARG A 135 -5.93 11.77 9.95
CA ARG A 135 -6.52 12.64 8.93
C ARG A 135 -6.95 13.97 9.51
N GLU A 136 -7.67 14.00 10.63
CA GLU A 136 -8.08 15.26 11.28
C GLU A 136 -6.88 16.15 11.60
N LYS A 137 -5.74 15.56 11.95
CA LYS A 137 -4.51 16.29 12.25
C LYS A 137 -3.77 16.79 11.00
N TYR A 138 -3.63 15.94 9.98
CA TYR A 138 -2.68 16.17 8.88
C TYR A 138 -3.32 16.34 7.50
N PHE A 139 -4.64 16.24 7.37
CA PHE A 139 -5.32 16.42 6.08
C PHE A 139 -5.00 17.80 5.49
N ASN A 140 -4.37 17.81 4.31
CA ASN A 140 -3.85 19.02 3.65
C ASN A 140 -2.81 19.83 4.47
N ASP A 141 -2.15 19.24 5.45
CA ASP A 141 -1.02 19.87 6.15
C ASP A 141 0.16 20.02 5.18
N SER A 142 0.40 21.25 4.72
CA SER A 142 1.45 21.55 3.74
C SER A 142 2.86 21.42 4.32
N ASN A 143 3.04 21.65 5.63
CA ASN A 143 4.34 21.50 6.27
C ASN A 143 4.71 20.01 6.36
N LYS A 144 3.75 19.18 6.81
CA LYS A 144 3.96 17.74 6.88
C LYS A 144 4.14 17.12 5.49
N LEU A 145 3.35 17.56 4.50
CA LEU A 145 3.55 17.16 3.11
C LEU A 145 4.95 17.52 2.61
N HIS A 146 5.44 18.73 2.89
CA HIS A 146 6.78 19.15 2.49
C HIS A 146 7.88 18.30 3.14
N GLU A 147 7.74 17.99 4.43
CA GLU A 147 8.64 17.09 5.17
C GLU A 147 8.72 15.71 4.50
N VAL A 148 7.56 15.11 4.23
CA VAL A 148 7.47 13.79 3.57
C VAL A 148 8.11 13.85 2.17
N LEU A 149 7.71 14.81 1.33
CA LEU A 149 8.24 14.93 -0.05
C LEU A 149 9.75 15.22 -0.09
N LYS A 150 10.30 15.88 0.92
CA LYS A 150 11.75 16.09 1.03
C LYS A 150 12.50 14.76 1.14
N ARG A 151 11.94 13.75 1.82
CA ARG A 151 12.54 12.41 1.91
C ARG A 151 12.59 11.71 0.56
N PHE A 152 11.52 11.78 -0.23
CA PHE A 152 11.49 11.23 -1.60
C PHE A 152 12.58 11.84 -2.49
N LYS A 153 12.77 13.15 -2.43
CA LYS A 153 13.78 13.85 -3.24
C LYS A 153 15.22 13.52 -2.81
N ASN A 154 15.41 13.21 -1.53
CA ASN A 154 16.72 12.89 -0.96
C ASN A 154 17.07 11.39 -1.07
N SER A 155 16.10 10.53 -1.37
CA SER A 155 16.26 9.06 -1.46
C SER A 155 15.83 8.57 -2.84
N ASN A 156 16.65 8.89 -3.85
CA ASN A 156 16.42 8.51 -5.24
C ASN A 156 17.09 7.18 -5.63
N GLU A 157 17.87 6.56 -4.74
CA GLU A 157 18.40 5.22 -4.96
C GLU A 157 17.25 4.22 -4.99
N ALA A 158 17.27 3.33 -5.98
CA ALA A 158 16.30 2.25 -6.05
C ALA A 158 16.41 1.35 -4.82
N PHE A 159 15.27 0.89 -4.35
CA PHE A 159 15.20 -0.01 -3.21
C PHE A 159 15.89 -1.35 -3.54
N LYS A 160 16.81 -1.78 -2.66
CA LYS A 160 17.77 -2.86 -2.94
C LYS A 160 17.22 -4.26 -2.71
N TYR A 161 16.15 -4.39 -1.94
CA TYR A 161 15.59 -5.68 -1.56
C TYR A 161 14.30 -5.91 -2.31
N ILE A 162 14.35 -6.76 -3.34
CA ILE A 162 13.15 -7.28 -3.98
C ILE A 162 12.90 -8.67 -3.40
N ASP A 163 11.72 -8.86 -2.84
CA ASP A 163 11.26 -10.17 -2.41
C ASP A 163 11.23 -11.14 -3.60
N GLY A 164 11.91 -12.28 -3.47
CA GLY A 164 12.02 -13.31 -4.52
C GLY A 164 10.68 -13.94 -4.94
N ARG A 165 9.58 -13.62 -4.26
CA ARG A 165 8.21 -14.01 -4.64
C ARG A 165 7.65 -13.21 -5.83
N PHE A 166 8.30 -12.11 -6.24
CA PHE A 166 7.90 -11.31 -7.41
C PHE A 166 8.92 -11.40 -8.54
N PRO A 167 8.50 -11.54 -9.82
CA PRO A 167 9.41 -11.54 -10.95
C PRO A 167 10.25 -10.27 -11.03
N SER A 168 11.56 -10.42 -11.07
CA SER A 168 12.50 -9.30 -11.11
C SER A 168 13.60 -9.51 -12.14
N MET A 169 14.29 -8.43 -12.47
CA MET A 169 15.48 -8.44 -13.32
C MET A 169 16.57 -7.57 -12.68
N THR A 170 17.77 -8.13 -12.57
CA THR A 170 18.96 -7.40 -12.13
C THR A 170 19.42 -6.43 -13.21
N GLU A 171 19.53 -5.16 -12.85
CA GLU A 171 20.07 -4.12 -13.73
C GLU A 171 21.62 -4.18 -13.71
N PRO A 172 22.28 -4.45 -14.86
CA PRO A 172 23.73 -4.64 -14.89
C PRO A 172 24.53 -3.40 -14.46
N THR A 173 23.97 -2.20 -14.63
CA THR A 173 24.67 -0.95 -14.34
C THR A 173 24.79 -0.61 -12.85
N ASN A 174 23.88 -1.13 -12.01
CA ASN A 174 23.87 -0.84 -10.57
C ASN A 174 23.75 -2.10 -9.69
N ASN A 175 23.58 -3.28 -10.30
CA ASN A 175 23.40 -4.56 -9.62
C ASN A 175 22.21 -4.56 -8.64
N ILE A 176 21.14 -3.85 -8.99
CA ILE A 176 19.88 -3.79 -8.23
C ILE A 176 18.81 -4.56 -9.01
N ASP A 177 18.01 -5.34 -8.29
CA ASP A 177 16.84 -6.00 -8.86
C ASP A 177 15.67 -5.02 -8.98
N TYR A 178 15.01 -5.04 -10.14
CA TYR A 178 13.77 -4.28 -10.38
C TYR A 178 12.62 -5.23 -10.66
N PRO A 179 11.42 -5.01 -10.10
CA PRO A 179 10.26 -5.76 -10.51
C PRO A 179 9.98 -5.53 -11.99
N ILE A 180 9.49 -6.58 -12.67
CA ILE A 180 9.20 -6.54 -14.11
C ILE A 180 7.73 -6.82 -14.42
N THR A 181 7.22 -6.15 -15.45
CA THR A 181 5.90 -6.43 -16.01
C THR A 181 5.85 -7.81 -16.64
N GLU A 182 4.65 -8.33 -16.92
CA GLU A 182 4.47 -9.65 -17.54
C GLU A 182 5.17 -9.78 -18.90
N ASN A 183 5.34 -8.66 -19.62
CA ASN A 183 6.10 -8.58 -20.87
C ASN A 183 7.57 -8.15 -20.69
N GLY A 184 8.10 -8.16 -19.46
CA GLY A 184 9.52 -8.00 -19.17
C GLY A 184 10.06 -6.57 -19.11
N ARG A 185 9.19 -5.54 -19.10
CA ARG A 185 9.63 -4.15 -18.85
C ARG A 185 9.89 -3.94 -17.37
N LYS A 186 10.92 -3.17 -17.04
CA LYS A 186 11.17 -2.76 -15.66
C LYS A 186 10.12 -1.76 -15.21
N PHE A 187 9.62 -1.95 -14.00
CA PHE A 187 8.95 -0.86 -13.30
C PHE A 187 9.97 0.18 -12.84
N ARG A 188 9.53 1.44 -12.79
CA ARG A 188 10.32 2.54 -12.24
C ARG A 188 10.07 2.67 -10.74
N TYR A 189 11.13 2.76 -9.96
CA TYR A 189 11.04 3.08 -8.54
C TYR A 189 10.52 4.51 -8.34
N ILE A 190 9.49 4.70 -7.53
CA ILE A 190 8.91 6.01 -7.20
C ILE A 190 9.43 6.51 -5.86
N GLY A 191 9.48 5.63 -4.86
CA GLY A 191 9.93 6.01 -3.54
C GLY A 191 9.41 5.08 -2.46
N LYS A 192 9.71 5.49 -1.23
CA LYS A 192 9.38 4.79 0.00
C LYS A 192 8.60 5.72 0.93
N LEU A 193 7.51 5.21 1.51
CA LEU A 193 6.76 5.89 2.56
C LEU A 193 6.75 5.02 3.81
N ASP A 194 7.23 5.58 4.92
CA ASP A 194 7.09 5.00 6.26
C ASP A 194 5.76 5.52 6.87
N PRO A 195 4.73 4.67 7.08
CA PRO A 195 3.48 5.10 7.70
C PRO A 195 3.67 5.63 9.13
N THR A 196 4.73 5.25 9.82
CA THR A 196 5.02 5.72 11.18
C THR A 196 5.35 7.21 11.21
N ASP A 197 5.79 7.80 10.08
CA ASP A 197 5.98 9.26 9.93
C ASP A 197 4.70 10.05 10.23
N LEU A 198 3.52 9.42 10.14
CA LEU A 198 2.23 10.03 10.41
C LEU A 198 1.77 9.87 11.87
N SER A 199 2.55 9.18 12.69
CA SER A 199 2.24 8.95 14.10
C SER A 199 2.50 10.20 14.94
N TYR A 200 1.72 10.37 16.01
CA TYR A 200 1.90 11.47 16.96
C TYR A 200 1.35 11.12 18.34
N TYR A 201 1.83 11.81 19.37
CA TYR A 201 1.26 11.73 20.72
C TYR A 201 0.10 12.73 20.86
N ASP A 202 -1.04 12.25 21.35
CA ASP A 202 -2.19 13.11 21.66
C ASP A 202 -1.98 13.91 22.96
N LYS A 203 -2.97 14.72 23.33
CA LYS A 203 -2.94 15.55 24.54
C LYS A 203 -2.81 14.78 25.86
N ASN A 204 -3.11 13.47 25.85
CA ASN A 204 -3.01 12.57 27.00
C ASN A 204 -1.73 11.72 26.96
N ASN A 205 -0.77 12.07 26.09
CA ASN A 205 0.45 11.31 25.85
C ASN A 205 0.20 9.88 25.34
N LYS A 206 -0.94 9.64 24.69
CA LYS A 206 -1.22 8.37 23.99
C LYS A 206 -0.70 8.47 22.56
N LEU A 207 0.09 7.48 22.14
CA LEU A 207 0.52 7.36 20.74
C LEU A 207 -0.68 7.03 19.84
N ILE A 208 -0.89 7.85 18.81
CA ILE A 208 -1.79 7.60 17.70
C ILE A 208 -0.94 7.18 16.51
N SER A 209 -1.12 5.95 16.05
CA SER A 209 -0.40 5.37 14.90
C SER A 209 -1.30 4.39 14.14
N LEU A 210 -0.89 4.05 12.91
CA LEU A 210 -1.54 3.03 12.09
C LEU A 210 -1.02 1.60 12.38
N LYS A 211 -0.11 1.43 13.36
CA LYS A 211 0.52 0.15 13.71
C LYS A 211 1.10 -0.62 12.49
N ALA A 212 1.52 0.12 11.47
CA ALA A 212 2.14 -0.42 10.27
C ALA A 212 3.66 -0.28 10.39
N ASP A 213 4.31 -1.29 10.96
CA ASP A 213 5.75 -1.34 11.21
C ASP A 213 6.50 -1.83 9.95
N PHE A 214 6.20 -1.20 8.81
CA PHE A 214 6.81 -1.49 7.53
C PHE A 214 6.79 -0.26 6.63
N ASP A 215 7.71 -0.21 5.69
CA ASP A 215 7.74 0.75 4.61
C ASP A 215 6.86 0.32 3.44
N ILE A 216 6.12 1.25 2.84
CA ILE A 216 5.49 1.06 1.53
C ILE A 216 6.50 1.48 0.46
N ILE A 217 6.96 0.52 -0.34
CA ILE A 217 7.85 0.75 -1.49
C ILE A 217 6.98 0.76 -2.74
N MET A 218 7.02 1.86 -3.51
CA MET A 218 6.23 2.00 -4.73
C MET A 218 7.09 1.93 -5.98
N TYR A 219 6.59 1.18 -6.95
CA TYR A 219 7.04 1.17 -8.33
C TYR A 219 5.90 1.52 -9.29
N TYR A 220 6.24 2.01 -10.47
CA TYR A 220 5.28 2.45 -11.49
C TYR A 220 5.73 2.05 -12.90
N ASP A 221 4.84 1.44 -13.67
CA ASP A 221 4.99 1.26 -15.11
C ASP A 221 4.21 2.37 -15.85
N PRO A 222 4.88 3.30 -16.53
CA PRO A 222 4.21 4.38 -17.27
C PRO A 222 3.50 3.90 -18.54
N VAL A 223 3.81 2.70 -19.06
CA VAL A 223 3.22 2.18 -20.30
C VAL A 223 1.83 1.60 -20.01
N ASP A 224 1.74 0.60 -19.14
CA ASP A 224 0.45 -0.03 -18.79
C ASP A 224 -0.26 0.69 -17.63
N LYS A 225 0.39 1.73 -17.07
CA LYS A 225 -0.10 2.55 -15.96
C LYS A 225 -0.41 1.72 -14.72
N ILE A 226 0.53 0.88 -14.33
CA ILE A 226 0.41 0.00 -13.16
C ILE A 226 1.24 0.59 -12.01
N ILE A 227 0.59 0.79 -10.86
CA ILE A 227 1.25 1.05 -9.58
C ILE A 227 1.44 -0.30 -8.90
N LEU A 228 2.64 -0.54 -8.38
CA LEU A 228 3.00 -1.76 -7.68
C LEU A 228 3.58 -1.39 -6.31
N ASN A 229 2.92 -1.82 -5.24
CA ASN A 229 3.38 -1.62 -3.86
C ASN A 229 3.91 -2.94 -3.30
N THR A 230 5.03 -2.87 -2.57
CA THR A 230 5.50 -3.94 -1.67
C THR A 230 5.73 -3.37 -0.29
N PHE A 231 5.64 -4.23 0.73
CA PHE A 231 5.69 -3.83 2.14
C PHE A 231 6.95 -4.41 2.80
N PHE A 232 7.86 -3.54 3.24
CA PHE A 232 9.16 -3.97 3.75
C PHE A 232 9.28 -3.73 5.25
N TYR A 233 9.47 -4.81 6.00
CA TYR A 233 9.68 -4.79 7.45
C TYR A 233 11.16 -4.55 7.71
N SER A 234 11.49 -3.45 8.39
CA SER A 234 12.86 -3.06 8.74
C SER A 234 13.35 -3.72 10.01
#